data_AF-A0A6P5DL55-F1
#
_entry.id   AF-A0A6P5DL55-F1
#
_cell.length_a   1.000
_cell.length_b   1.000
_cell.length_c   1.000
_cell.angle_alpha   90.00
_cell.angle_beta   90.00
_cell.angle_gamma   90.00
#
_symmetry.space_group_name_H-M   'P 1'
#
loop_
_entity.id
_entity.type
_entity.pdbx_description
1 polymer ?
#
loop_
_entity_poly.entity_id
_entity_poly.type
_entity_poly.pdbx_seq_one_letter_code
_entity_poly.pdbx_strand_id
1 'polypeptide(L)'
;MDIFDMFFGGGGRMARERRGKNVVHQLSVTLEDLYNGVTKKLALQKNVICEKCEGVGGKKGSVEKCPVCKGRGMQIHIQQIGPGMVQQIQTVCIECKGQGERINPKDRCESCNGAKVIREKKIIEVHVEKGMKDGQKILFHGEGDQEPELEPGDVIIVLDQKDHSVFQRRGHDLIMKMKIQLSEALCGFKKTIKTLDDRVLVITSKSGEVIKHGDLKCVRNEGMPIYKSPLEKGILIIQFLVIFPEKHWLPQDKLSQLEALLPPRQKVRITEDMDQVELKEFNPNEQNWRQHREAYEEDDDGPRAGVQCQTA
;
A
#
# COMPACT_ATOMS: atom_id res chain seq x y z
N MET A 1 -10.10 -58.91 1.34
CA MET A 1 -9.59 -57.88 0.42
C MET A 1 -9.71 -56.52 1.09
N ASP A 2 -8.65 -55.77 1.29
CA ASP A 2 -7.46 -56.10 2.06
C ASP A 2 -7.12 -54.85 2.88
N ILE A 3 -6.94 -55.01 4.19
CA ILE A 3 -6.58 -53.91 5.10
C ILE A 3 -5.08 -53.54 4.95
N PHE A 4 -4.35 -54.32 4.14
CA PHE A 4 -2.97 -54.13 3.75
C PHE A 4 -2.75 -53.11 2.61
N ASP A 5 -3.80 -52.70 1.87
CA ASP A 5 -3.67 -51.70 0.78
C ASP A 5 -3.79 -50.24 1.25
N MET A 6 -4.19 -49.99 2.50
CA MET A 6 -4.27 -48.63 3.06
C MET A 6 -2.93 -48.16 3.66
N PHE A 7 -1.93 -49.05 3.76
CA PHE A 7 -0.59 -48.73 4.26
C PHE A 7 0.45 -48.48 3.15
N PHE A 8 0.13 -48.78 1.90
CA PHE A 8 0.94 -48.43 0.72
C PHE A 8 0.43 -47.13 0.07
N GLY A 9 0.21 -46.12 0.93
CA GLY A 9 -0.11 -44.77 0.51
C GLY A 9 1.01 -44.17 -0.34
N GLY A 10 0.81 -44.19 -1.65
CA GLY A 10 1.25 -43.17 -2.59
C GLY A 10 2.68 -42.67 -2.39
N GLY A 11 3.64 -43.43 -2.92
CA GLY A 11 4.96 -42.94 -3.29
C GLY A 11 4.90 -41.92 -4.43
N GLY A 12 4.06 -40.90 -4.31
CA GLY A 12 4.20 -39.66 -5.08
C GLY A 12 5.37 -38.92 -4.45
N ARG A 13 6.58 -39.17 -4.97
CA ARG A 13 7.71 -38.26 -4.78
C ARG A 13 7.20 -36.88 -5.19
N MET A 14 6.84 -36.03 -4.23
CA MET A 14 6.85 -34.59 -4.46
C MET A 14 8.28 -34.31 -4.88
N ALA A 15 8.50 -34.19 -6.18
CA ALA A 15 9.72 -33.65 -6.73
C ALA A 15 9.84 -32.28 -6.06
N ARG A 16 10.70 -32.21 -5.03
CA ARG A 16 11.00 -30.97 -4.34
C ARG A 16 11.43 -30.03 -5.46
N GLU A 17 10.61 -29.02 -5.76
CA GLU A 17 10.91 -28.04 -6.80
C GLU A 17 12.34 -27.57 -6.54
N ARG A 18 13.25 -27.92 -7.45
CA ARG A 18 14.65 -27.50 -7.37
C ARG A 18 14.77 -26.04 -7.81
N ARG A 19 13.88 -25.18 -7.32
CA ARG A 19 13.78 -23.79 -7.73
C ARG A 19 13.98 -22.88 -6.52
N GLY A 20 14.81 -21.88 -6.71
CA GLY A 20 15.07 -20.81 -5.76
C GLY A 20 13.79 -20.01 -5.49
N LYS A 21 13.81 -19.27 -4.38
CA LYS A 21 12.67 -18.45 -3.97
C LYS A 21 12.50 -17.26 -4.92
N ASN A 22 11.25 -16.91 -5.19
CA ASN A 22 10.93 -15.70 -5.94
C ASN A 22 11.22 -14.45 -5.09
N VAL A 23 11.66 -13.37 -5.74
CA VAL A 23 11.94 -12.08 -5.12
C VAL A 23 10.90 -11.07 -5.59
N VAL A 24 10.34 -10.29 -4.67
CA VAL A 24 9.34 -9.26 -4.98
C VAL A 24 9.97 -7.88 -4.80
N HIS A 25 9.89 -7.04 -5.83
CA HIS A 25 10.32 -5.65 -5.78
C HIS A 25 9.16 -4.72 -6.10
N GLN A 26 9.01 -3.64 -5.33
CA GLN A 26 8.05 -2.58 -5.61
C GLN A 26 8.71 -1.54 -6.51
N LEU A 27 8.05 -1.21 -7.62
CA LEU A 27 8.47 -0.15 -8.53
C LEU A 27 7.46 1.00 -8.43
N SER A 28 7.88 2.08 -7.79
CA SER A 28 7.02 3.26 -7.70
C SER A 28 6.88 3.97 -9.05
N VAL A 29 5.64 4.19 -9.47
CA VAL A 29 5.26 4.79 -10.75
C VAL A 29 4.31 5.96 -10.51
N THR A 30 4.44 7.03 -11.29
CA THR A 30 3.50 8.16 -11.19
C THR A 30 2.26 7.90 -12.05
N LEU A 31 1.25 8.75 -11.90
CA LEU A 31 0.04 8.63 -12.70
C LEU A 31 0.30 8.96 -14.18
N GLU A 32 1.22 9.88 -14.46
CA GLU A 32 1.71 10.23 -15.80
C GLU A 32 2.47 9.07 -16.46
N ASP A 33 3.31 8.36 -15.69
CA ASP A 33 4.00 7.16 -16.15
C ASP A 33 2.99 6.11 -16.65
N LEU A 34 1.90 5.90 -15.90
CA LEU A 34 0.83 4.95 -16.23
C LEU A 34 -0.08 5.46 -17.37
N TYR A 35 -0.15 6.77 -17.58
CA TYR A 35 -0.95 7.37 -18.65
C TYR A 35 -0.21 7.34 -20.00
N ASN A 36 1.06 7.73 -20.01
CA ASN A 36 1.87 7.85 -21.22
C ASN A 36 2.65 6.58 -21.55
N GLY A 37 2.86 5.70 -20.58
CA GLY A 37 3.77 4.56 -20.69
C GLY A 37 5.23 5.01 -20.58
N VAL A 38 6.05 4.21 -19.90
CA VAL A 38 7.46 4.54 -19.67
C VAL A 38 8.28 3.26 -19.52
N THR A 39 9.55 3.31 -19.94
CA THR A 39 10.52 2.25 -19.63
C THR A 39 11.41 2.73 -18.49
N LYS A 40 11.35 2.06 -17.34
CA LYS A 40 12.19 2.37 -16.16
C LYS A 40 13.32 1.37 -16.02
N LYS A 41 14.52 1.84 -15.71
CA LYS A 41 15.69 1.01 -15.40
C LYS A 41 15.73 0.74 -13.90
N LEU A 42 15.59 -0.53 -13.52
CA LEU A 42 15.70 -0.98 -12.13
C LEU A 42 17.01 -1.72 -11.93
N ALA A 43 17.83 -1.28 -10.98
CA ALA A 43 19.03 -1.99 -10.59
C ALA A 43 18.69 -3.03 -9.52
N LEU A 44 18.80 -4.31 -9.88
CA LEU A 44 18.64 -5.45 -9.00
C LEU A 44 20.00 -5.91 -8.48
N GLN A 45 20.09 -6.20 -7.18
CA GLN A 45 21.21 -6.94 -6.62
C GLN A 45 20.78 -8.39 -6.45
N LYS A 46 21.50 -9.32 -7.07
CA LYS A 46 21.22 -10.76 -6.96
C LYS A 46 22.50 -11.55 -6.73
N ASN A 47 22.35 -12.71 -6.14
CA ASN A 47 23.42 -13.69 -6.06
C ASN A 47 23.49 -14.46 -7.38
N VAL A 48 24.69 -14.54 -7.95
CA VAL A 48 24.99 -15.36 -9.12
C VAL A 48 26.05 -16.40 -8.76
N ILE A 49 26.03 -17.54 -9.43
CA ILE A 49 27.04 -18.57 -9.26
C ILE A 49 28.42 -17.98 -9.58
N CYS A 50 29.39 -18.21 -8.71
CA CYS A 50 30.73 -17.65 -8.89
C CYS A 50 31.39 -18.25 -10.14
N GLU A 51 31.59 -17.43 -11.18
CA GLU A 51 32.17 -17.88 -12.46
C GLU A 51 33.56 -18.51 -12.29
N LYS A 52 34.38 -17.97 -11.38
CA LYS A 52 35.76 -18.46 -11.17
C LYS A 52 35.84 -19.87 -10.59
N CYS A 53 34.84 -20.32 -9.85
CA CYS A 53 34.83 -21.65 -9.24
C CYS A 53 33.60 -22.48 -9.64
N GLU A 54 32.79 -22.01 -10.59
CA GLU A 54 31.61 -22.70 -11.11
C GLU A 54 30.65 -23.19 -9.98
N GLY A 55 30.55 -22.43 -8.88
CA GLY A 55 29.71 -22.81 -7.74
C GLY A 55 30.30 -23.86 -6.78
N VAL A 56 31.55 -24.28 -6.99
CA VAL A 56 32.24 -25.24 -6.10
C VAL A 56 32.69 -24.58 -4.78
N GLY A 57 33.04 -23.29 -4.82
CA GLY A 57 33.53 -22.51 -3.66
C GLY A 57 35.05 -22.58 -3.43
N GLY A 58 35.75 -23.42 -4.19
CA GLY A 58 37.20 -23.61 -4.12
C GLY A 58 37.79 -24.14 -5.41
N LYS A 59 39.05 -24.56 -5.39
CA LYS A 59 39.67 -25.30 -6.50
C LYS A 59 38.90 -26.60 -6.78
N LYS A 60 38.89 -27.06 -8.03
CA LYS A 60 38.23 -28.33 -8.39
C LYS A 60 38.84 -29.47 -7.56
N GLY A 61 38.01 -30.20 -6.82
CA GLY A 61 38.42 -31.28 -5.94
C GLY A 61 38.88 -30.87 -4.53
N SER A 62 38.85 -29.58 -4.16
CA SER A 62 39.21 -29.13 -2.80
C SER A 62 38.07 -29.23 -1.78
N VAL A 63 36.91 -29.70 -2.21
CA VAL A 63 35.72 -29.90 -1.37
C VAL A 63 35.80 -31.27 -0.71
N GLU A 64 35.91 -31.27 0.62
CA GLU A 64 35.95 -32.47 1.43
C GLU A 64 34.67 -32.61 2.26
N LYS A 65 34.22 -33.84 2.52
CA LYS A 65 33.10 -34.06 3.44
C LYS A 65 33.52 -33.65 4.84
N CYS A 66 32.67 -32.92 5.55
CA CYS A 66 32.96 -32.51 6.93
C CYS A 66 33.16 -33.77 7.81
N PRO A 67 34.30 -33.92 8.51
CA PRO A 67 34.60 -35.14 9.27
C PRO A 67 33.68 -35.31 10.48
N VAL A 68 33.19 -34.21 11.05
CA VAL A 68 32.38 -34.23 12.28
C VAL A 68 30.93 -34.62 12.00
N CYS A 69 30.28 -34.01 11.00
CA CYS A 69 28.90 -34.35 10.63
C CYS A 69 28.80 -35.39 9.51
N LYS A 70 29.92 -35.86 8.96
CA LYS A 70 30.00 -36.84 7.86
C LYS A 70 29.13 -36.47 6.65
N GLY A 71 29.10 -35.19 6.28
CA GLY A 71 28.27 -34.69 5.17
C GLY A 71 26.84 -34.31 5.54
N ARG A 72 26.40 -34.50 6.79
CA ARG A 72 25.00 -34.25 7.18
C ARG A 72 24.67 -32.79 7.50
N GLY A 73 25.66 -31.92 7.65
CA GLY A 73 25.47 -30.51 8.04
C GLY A 73 25.00 -30.29 9.48
N MET A 74 24.51 -31.32 10.17
CA MET A 74 23.96 -31.24 11.53
C MET A 74 24.61 -32.28 12.45
N GLN A 75 24.69 -31.96 13.73
CA GLN A 75 25.16 -32.83 14.81
C GLN A 75 24.00 -33.12 15.77
N ILE A 76 23.97 -34.33 16.33
CA ILE A 76 22.95 -34.75 17.30
C ILE A 76 23.63 -34.78 18.66
N HIS A 77 23.19 -33.92 19.58
CA HIS A 77 23.60 -33.91 20.98
C HIS A 77 22.52 -34.59 21.82
N ILE A 78 22.92 -35.56 22.65
CA ILE A 78 22.00 -36.23 23.58
C ILE A 78 22.07 -35.47 24.91
N GLN A 79 20.98 -34.83 25.31
CA GLN A 79 20.85 -34.14 26.59
C GLN A 79 19.99 -34.98 27.53
N GLN A 80 20.52 -35.34 28.70
CA GLN A 80 19.73 -35.96 29.77
C GLN A 80 18.91 -34.89 30.49
N ILE A 81 17.59 -35.07 30.50
CA ILE A 81 16.63 -34.12 31.12
C ILE A 81 16.12 -34.68 32.45
N GLY A 82 16.27 -35.98 32.68
CA GLY A 82 15.96 -36.62 33.95
C GLY A 82 16.36 -38.09 33.97
N PRO A 83 16.14 -38.79 35.09
CA PRO A 83 16.42 -40.22 35.21
C PRO A 83 15.65 -41.00 34.14
N GLY A 84 16.36 -41.67 33.24
CA GLY A 84 15.77 -42.48 32.17
C GLY A 84 15.22 -41.72 30.95
N MET A 85 15.29 -40.38 30.93
CA MET A 85 14.80 -39.56 29.80
C MET A 85 15.94 -38.79 29.14
N VAL A 86 16.23 -39.16 27.89
CA VAL A 86 17.19 -38.49 27.01
C VAL A 86 16.47 -37.78 25.87
N GLN A 87 16.80 -36.51 25.64
CA GLN A 87 16.35 -35.77 24.45
C GLN A 87 17.50 -35.69 23.45
N GLN A 88 17.19 -36.00 22.18
CA GLN A 88 18.10 -35.76 21.08
C GLN A 88 17.86 -34.35 20.56
N ILE A 89 18.86 -33.48 20.73
CA ILE A 89 18.86 -32.11 20.22
C ILE A 89 19.69 -32.10 18.94
N GLN A 90 19.09 -31.63 17.85
CA GLN A 90 19.76 -31.46 16.58
C GLN A 90 20.30 -30.03 16.49
N THR A 91 21.61 -29.88 16.35
CA THR A 91 22.29 -28.58 16.26
C THR A 91 23.05 -28.50 14.93
N VAL A 92 23.17 -27.31 14.36
CA VAL A 92 23.98 -27.11 13.15
C VAL A 92 25.45 -27.45 13.43
N CYS A 93 26.09 -28.20 12.54
CA CYS A 93 27.49 -28.56 12.70
C CYS A 93 28.35 -27.30 12.70
N ILE A 94 29.08 -27.04 13.78
CA ILE A 94 29.88 -25.82 13.96
C ILE A 94 31.02 -25.75 12.94
N GLU A 95 31.63 -26.89 12.61
CA GLU A 95 32.78 -26.98 11.69
C GLU A 95 32.43 -26.64 10.24
N CYS A 96 31.30 -27.14 9.72
CA CYS A 96 30.85 -26.84 8.35
C CYS A 96 29.71 -25.82 8.27
N LYS A 97 29.29 -25.26 9.41
CA LYS A 97 28.18 -24.30 9.53
C LYS A 97 26.92 -24.70 8.77
N GLY A 98 26.59 -26.00 8.79
CA GLY A 98 25.42 -26.52 8.07
C GLY A 98 25.66 -27.02 6.64
N GLN A 99 26.81 -26.69 6.01
CA GLN A 99 27.05 -27.00 4.59
C GLN A 99 27.32 -28.49 4.32
N GLY A 100 27.69 -29.28 5.35
CA GLY A 100 28.06 -30.70 5.18
C GLY A 100 29.44 -30.91 4.54
N GLU A 101 29.95 -29.91 3.82
CA GLU A 101 31.25 -29.90 3.15
C GLU A 101 32.20 -28.90 3.82
N ARG A 102 33.50 -29.10 3.64
CA ARG A 102 34.55 -28.21 4.11
C ARG A 102 35.55 -27.99 2.99
N ILE A 103 36.01 -26.74 2.87
CA ILE A 103 37.07 -26.36 1.94
C ILE A 103 38.22 -25.78 2.77
N ASN A 104 39.43 -26.29 2.53
CA ASN A 104 40.64 -25.78 3.18
C ASN A 104 40.80 -24.28 2.90
N PRO A 105 41.11 -23.43 3.90
CA PRO A 105 41.18 -21.98 3.71
C PRO A 105 42.10 -21.53 2.56
N LYS A 106 43.19 -22.26 2.31
CA LYS A 106 44.15 -22.00 1.22
C LYS A 106 43.59 -22.29 -0.18
N ASP A 107 42.57 -23.13 -0.28
CA ASP A 107 41.97 -23.57 -1.55
C ASP A 107 40.58 -22.98 -1.78
N ARG A 108 40.15 -22.05 -0.90
CA ARG A 108 38.94 -21.27 -1.12
C ARG A 108 39.13 -20.37 -2.32
N CYS A 109 38.07 -20.22 -3.09
CA CYS A 109 38.05 -19.27 -4.19
C CYS A 109 38.19 -17.85 -3.63
N GLU A 110 39.15 -17.07 -4.13
CA GLU A 110 39.39 -15.70 -3.67
C GLU A 110 38.21 -14.76 -3.95
N SER A 111 37.40 -15.05 -4.98
CA SER A 111 36.27 -14.20 -5.37
C SER A 111 35.01 -14.40 -4.53
N CYS A 112 34.70 -15.63 -4.11
CA CYS A 112 33.52 -15.91 -3.26
C CYS A 112 33.89 -16.30 -1.82
N ASN A 113 35.17 -16.45 -1.50
CA ASN A 113 35.68 -16.87 -0.19
C ASN A 113 35.06 -18.16 0.36
N GLY A 114 34.68 -19.10 -0.53
CA GLY A 114 34.01 -20.34 -0.15
C GLY A 114 32.47 -20.27 -0.14
N ALA A 115 31.86 -19.12 -0.43
CA ALA A 115 30.41 -18.95 -0.43
C ALA A 115 29.70 -19.51 -1.67
N LYS A 116 30.45 -19.98 -2.70
CA LYS A 116 29.96 -20.53 -3.97
C LYS A 116 29.24 -19.52 -4.89
N VAL A 117 28.70 -18.43 -4.35
CA VAL A 117 28.02 -17.34 -5.08
C VAL A 117 28.70 -15.98 -4.86
N ILE A 118 28.44 -15.03 -5.76
CA ILE A 118 28.86 -13.62 -5.66
C ILE A 118 27.65 -12.70 -5.86
N ARG A 119 27.68 -11.51 -5.26
CA ARG A 119 26.64 -10.49 -5.48
C ARG A 119 26.94 -9.71 -6.75
N GLU A 120 26.00 -9.70 -7.68
CA GLU A 120 26.07 -8.95 -8.93
C GLU A 120 24.94 -7.92 -8.99
N LYS A 121 25.26 -6.73 -9.52
CA LYS A 121 24.28 -5.67 -9.79
C LYS A 121 23.88 -5.75 -11.27
N LYS A 122 22.64 -6.16 -11.54
CA LYS A 122 22.07 -6.22 -12.89
C LYS A 122 21.04 -5.12 -13.09
N ILE A 123 21.06 -4.44 -14.22
CA ILE A 123 20.04 -3.44 -14.59
C ILE A 123 19.01 -4.14 -15.48
N ILE A 124 17.74 -4.09 -15.06
CA ILE A 124 16.61 -4.63 -15.78
C ILE A 124 15.76 -3.47 -16.28
N GLU A 125 15.33 -3.53 -17.55
CA GLU A 125 14.40 -2.58 -18.13
C GLU A 125 12.97 -3.06 -17.89
N VAL A 126 12.20 -2.29 -17.13
CA VAL A 126 10.79 -2.56 -16.83
C VAL A 126 9.94 -1.68 -17.72
N HIS A 127 9.21 -2.30 -18.64
CA HIS A 127 8.26 -1.62 -19.51
C HIS A 127 6.93 -1.45 -18.80
N VAL A 128 6.59 -0.22 -18.46
CA VAL A 128 5.30 0.17 -17.90
C VAL A 128 4.42 0.62 -19.06
N GLU A 129 3.46 -0.22 -19.42
CA GLU A 129 2.54 0.03 -20.52
C GLU A 129 1.39 0.97 -20.10
N LYS A 130 0.84 1.68 -21.09
CA LYS A 130 -0.30 2.58 -20.89
C LYS A 130 -1.48 1.84 -20.27
N GLY A 131 -2.04 2.41 -19.22
CA GLY A 131 -3.24 1.91 -18.58
C GLY A 131 -3.00 0.78 -17.58
N MET A 132 -1.74 0.36 -17.36
CA MET A 132 -1.39 -0.57 -16.29
C MET A 132 -1.95 -0.10 -14.94
N LYS A 133 -2.32 -1.05 -14.10
CA LYS A 133 -3.00 -0.81 -12.82
C LYS A 133 -2.00 -0.81 -11.66
N ASP A 134 -2.39 -0.14 -10.59
CA ASP A 134 -1.71 -0.27 -9.30
C ASP A 134 -1.72 -1.74 -8.84
N GLY A 135 -0.62 -2.19 -8.24
CA GLY A 135 -0.42 -3.57 -7.81
C GLY A 135 -0.21 -4.60 -8.94
N GLN A 136 -0.21 -4.18 -10.21
CA GLN A 136 0.01 -5.08 -11.33
C GLN A 136 1.43 -5.66 -11.29
N LYS A 137 1.54 -6.96 -11.58
CA LYS A 137 2.80 -7.72 -11.50
C LYS A 137 3.43 -7.90 -12.88
N ILE A 138 4.72 -7.63 -12.98
CA ILE A 138 5.56 -7.90 -14.14
C ILE A 138 6.59 -8.95 -13.72
N LEU A 139 6.60 -10.09 -14.41
CA LEU A 139 7.45 -11.23 -14.07
C LEU A 139 8.70 -11.25 -14.95
N PHE A 140 9.86 -11.40 -14.31
CA PHE A 140 11.14 -11.65 -14.96
C PHE A 140 11.62 -13.05 -14.57
N HIS A 141 11.51 -13.98 -15.51
CA HIS A 141 11.79 -15.38 -15.27
C HIS A 141 13.30 -15.64 -15.07
N GLY A 142 13.65 -16.42 -14.05
CA GLY A 142 15.04 -16.82 -13.77
C GLY A 142 15.97 -15.69 -13.35
N GLU A 143 15.43 -14.50 -13.05
CA GLU A 143 16.22 -13.35 -12.59
C GLU A 143 16.41 -13.30 -11.07
N GLY A 144 15.88 -14.27 -10.33
CA GLY A 144 16.07 -14.39 -8.88
C GLY A 144 17.49 -14.78 -8.48
N ASP A 145 17.70 -14.94 -7.17
CA ASP A 145 18.97 -15.41 -6.63
C ASP A 145 19.28 -16.83 -7.13
N GLN A 146 20.52 -17.03 -7.57
CA GLN A 146 21.05 -18.33 -7.93
C GLN A 146 21.68 -18.99 -6.71
N GLU A 147 21.47 -20.29 -6.58
CA GLU A 147 22.09 -21.14 -5.59
C GLU A 147 22.60 -22.41 -6.30
N PRO A 148 23.78 -22.95 -5.94
CA PRO A 148 24.24 -24.20 -6.52
C PRO A 148 23.17 -25.31 -6.37
N GLU A 149 23.01 -26.13 -7.42
CA GLU A 149 22.04 -27.24 -7.47
C GLU A 149 20.55 -26.85 -7.56
N LEU A 150 20.24 -25.54 -7.56
CA LEU A 150 18.88 -25.01 -7.71
C LEU A 150 18.77 -24.11 -8.94
N GLU A 151 17.66 -24.24 -9.66
CA GLU A 151 17.25 -23.29 -10.70
C GLU A 151 16.86 -21.96 -10.05
N PRO A 152 17.21 -20.81 -10.63
CA PRO A 152 16.84 -19.52 -10.06
C PRO A 152 15.31 -19.33 -10.01
N GLY A 153 14.87 -18.64 -8.96
CA GLY A 153 13.51 -18.13 -8.87
C GLY A 153 13.25 -16.97 -9.82
N ASP A 154 12.04 -16.41 -9.75
CA ASP A 154 11.63 -15.27 -10.56
C ASP A 154 11.70 -13.97 -9.77
N VAL A 155 11.90 -12.86 -10.49
CA VAL A 155 11.76 -11.52 -9.95
C VAL A 155 10.39 -10.98 -10.35
N ILE A 156 9.57 -10.65 -9.35
CA ILE A 156 8.23 -10.13 -9.53
C ILE A 156 8.26 -8.65 -9.20
N ILE A 157 8.14 -7.80 -10.21
CA ILE A 157 8.00 -6.36 -10.03
C ILE A 157 6.53 -6.03 -9.83
N VAL A 158 6.19 -5.47 -8.69
CA VAL A 158 4.84 -4.97 -8.37
C VAL A 158 4.84 -3.47 -8.61
N LEU A 159 3.96 -2.98 -9.48
CA LEU A 159 3.78 -1.56 -9.69
C LEU A 159 3.12 -0.94 -8.46
N ASP A 160 3.69 0.15 -7.98
CA ASP A 160 3.22 0.92 -6.82
C ASP A 160 2.88 2.33 -7.29
N GLN A 161 1.58 2.63 -7.44
CA GLN A 161 1.14 3.92 -7.94
C GLN A 161 1.25 4.98 -6.86
N LYS A 162 2.07 6.00 -7.13
CA LYS A 162 2.16 7.19 -6.27
C LYS A 162 0.87 8.00 -6.30
N ASP A 163 0.51 8.55 -5.15
CA ASP A 163 -0.54 9.55 -5.05
C ASP A 163 -0.17 10.79 -5.87
N HIS A 164 -1.18 11.33 -6.57
CA HIS A 164 -1.04 12.52 -7.38
C HIS A 164 -1.78 13.69 -6.70
N SER A 165 -1.22 14.90 -6.77
CA SER A 165 -1.72 16.08 -6.07
C SER A 165 -3.10 16.57 -6.55
N VAL A 166 -3.35 16.51 -7.86
CA VAL A 166 -4.60 16.97 -8.50
C VAL A 166 -5.59 15.83 -8.79
N PHE A 167 -5.13 14.75 -9.41
CA PHE A 167 -5.96 13.64 -9.85
C PHE A 167 -5.92 12.47 -8.89
N GLN A 168 -7.08 11.85 -8.68
CA GLN A 168 -7.23 10.58 -8.00
C GLN A 168 -7.77 9.55 -8.98
N ARG A 169 -7.02 8.46 -9.18
CA ARG A 169 -7.43 7.38 -10.07
C ARG A 169 -8.47 6.48 -9.40
N ARG A 170 -9.55 6.16 -10.10
CA ARG A 170 -10.51 5.10 -9.75
C ARG A 170 -10.72 4.19 -10.95
N GLY A 171 -10.00 3.07 -10.97
CA GLY A 171 -10.03 2.15 -12.11
C GLY A 171 -9.50 2.82 -13.39
N HIS A 172 -10.40 3.03 -14.36
CA HIS A 172 -10.10 3.72 -15.62
C HIS A 172 -10.45 5.21 -15.58
N ASP A 173 -11.10 5.67 -14.52
CA ASP A 173 -11.55 7.04 -14.41
C ASP A 173 -10.60 7.87 -13.54
N LEU A 174 -10.58 9.17 -13.81
CA LEU A 174 -9.84 10.16 -13.04
C LEU A 174 -10.82 11.06 -12.31
N ILE A 175 -10.57 11.32 -11.04
CA ILE A 175 -11.35 12.26 -10.23
C ILE A 175 -10.46 13.45 -9.91
N MET A 176 -10.97 14.66 -10.08
CA MET A 176 -10.30 15.87 -9.61
C MET A 176 -11.26 16.80 -8.89
N LYS A 177 -10.72 17.59 -7.96
CA LYS A 177 -11.48 18.62 -7.26
C LYS A 177 -11.16 19.98 -7.89
N MET A 178 -12.18 20.62 -8.46
CA MET A 178 -12.05 21.96 -9.04
C MET A 178 -12.69 22.99 -8.12
N LYS A 179 -11.90 23.97 -7.70
CA LYS A 179 -12.39 25.11 -6.93
C LYS A 179 -12.93 26.18 -7.87
N ILE A 180 -14.17 26.61 -7.63
CA ILE A 180 -14.83 27.69 -8.38
C ILE A 180 -15.38 28.73 -7.40
N GLN A 181 -15.41 29.99 -7.82
CA GLN A 181 -16.03 31.07 -7.05
C GLN A 181 -17.56 30.99 -7.14
N LEU A 182 -18.27 31.57 -6.17
CA LEU A 182 -19.73 31.63 -6.22
C LEU A 182 -20.26 32.30 -7.49
N SER A 183 -19.59 33.35 -7.98
CA SER A 183 -19.94 34.01 -9.24
C SER A 183 -19.76 33.08 -10.45
N GLU A 184 -18.67 32.31 -10.49
CA GLU A 184 -18.41 31.30 -11.53
C GLU A 184 -19.46 30.18 -11.50
N ALA A 185 -19.89 29.78 -10.30
CA ALA A 185 -20.90 28.74 -10.09
C ALA A 185 -22.31 29.15 -10.54
N LEU A 186 -22.64 30.44 -10.48
CA LEU A 186 -23.96 30.99 -10.85
C LEU A 186 -24.00 31.53 -12.29
N CYS A 187 -22.93 32.17 -12.74
CA CYS A 187 -22.88 32.89 -14.02
C CYS A 187 -22.15 32.12 -15.14
N GLY A 188 -21.65 30.92 -14.85
CA GLY A 188 -20.80 30.13 -15.73
C GLY A 188 -19.33 30.57 -15.68
N PHE A 189 -18.45 29.75 -16.27
CA PHE A 189 -17.01 30.00 -16.25
C PHE A 189 -16.29 29.35 -17.43
N LYS A 190 -15.04 29.78 -17.65
CA LYS A 190 -14.07 29.09 -18.50
C LYS A 190 -12.77 28.91 -17.71
N LYS A 191 -12.36 27.67 -17.45
CA LYS A 191 -11.12 27.34 -16.75
C LYS A 191 -10.31 26.34 -17.55
N THR A 192 -8.99 26.41 -17.39
CA THR A 192 -8.06 25.47 -18.00
C THR A 192 -7.67 24.39 -17.00
N ILE A 193 -7.54 23.15 -17.48
CA ILE A 193 -6.97 22.02 -16.74
C ILE A 193 -5.80 21.49 -17.55
N LYS A 194 -4.68 21.23 -16.87
CA LYS A 194 -3.56 20.49 -17.46
C LYS A 194 -3.77 18.99 -17.26
N THR A 195 -3.77 18.22 -18.34
CA THR A 195 -3.92 16.75 -18.32
C THR A 195 -2.58 16.04 -18.11
N LEU A 196 -2.62 14.71 -17.93
CA LEU A 196 -1.44 13.87 -17.67
C LEU A 196 -0.50 13.69 -18.89
N ASP A 197 -0.94 14.09 -20.08
CA ASP A 197 -0.16 14.15 -21.32
C ASP A 197 0.25 15.59 -21.69
N ASP A 198 0.29 16.49 -20.69
CA ASP A 198 0.66 17.90 -20.82
C ASP A 198 -0.25 18.76 -21.72
N ARG A 199 -1.36 18.22 -22.24
CA ARG A 199 -2.37 19.03 -22.94
C ARG A 199 -3.10 19.96 -21.96
N VAL A 200 -3.69 21.02 -22.51
CA VAL A 200 -4.51 21.96 -21.75
C VAL A 200 -5.94 21.89 -22.28
N LEU A 201 -6.87 21.48 -21.42
CA LEU A 201 -8.29 21.42 -21.72
C LEU A 201 -8.99 22.66 -21.18
N VAL A 202 -9.85 23.27 -22.00
CA VAL A 202 -10.72 24.37 -21.56
C VAL A 202 -12.08 23.81 -21.15
N ILE A 203 -12.35 23.80 -19.85
CA ILE A 203 -13.66 23.44 -19.31
C ILE A 203 -14.52 24.69 -19.29
N THR A 204 -15.66 24.60 -19.97
CA THR A 204 -16.63 25.68 -20.08
C THR A 204 -17.95 25.24 -19.45
N SER A 205 -18.46 26.06 -18.54
CA SER A 205 -19.84 26.02 -18.08
C SER A 205 -20.59 27.20 -18.71
N LYS A 206 -21.75 26.93 -19.30
CA LYS A 206 -22.54 27.97 -19.99
C LYS A 206 -23.17 28.90 -18.96
N SER A 207 -23.29 30.18 -19.31
CA SER A 207 -24.01 31.13 -18.47
C SER A 207 -25.47 30.71 -18.31
N GLY A 208 -25.96 30.72 -17.07
CA GLY A 208 -27.29 30.23 -16.70
C GLY A 208 -27.33 28.78 -16.22
N GLU A 209 -26.25 28.00 -16.38
CA GLU A 209 -26.12 26.70 -15.71
C GLU A 209 -25.56 26.90 -14.31
N VAL A 210 -26.35 26.52 -13.30
CA VAL A 210 -25.92 26.58 -11.90
C VAL A 210 -25.19 25.30 -11.51
N ILE A 211 -24.01 25.46 -10.93
CA ILE A 211 -23.22 24.36 -10.35
C ILE A 211 -23.27 24.48 -8.82
N LYS A 212 -23.75 23.44 -8.15
CA LYS A 212 -23.82 23.40 -6.69
C LYS A 212 -22.49 22.95 -6.11
N HIS A 213 -22.28 23.26 -4.83
CA HIS A 213 -21.16 22.71 -4.09
C HIS A 213 -21.27 21.18 -4.02
N GLY A 214 -20.20 20.47 -4.36
CA GLY A 214 -20.15 19.02 -4.38
C GLY A 214 -20.68 18.37 -5.66
N ASP A 215 -21.21 19.16 -6.62
CA ASP A 215 -21.68 18.62 -7.89
C ASP A 215 -20.57 17.90 -8.66
N LEU A 216 -20.97 16.84 -9.37
CA LEU A 216 -20.10 16.04 -10.22
C LEU A 216 -20.46 16.26 -11.68
N LYS A 217 -19.48 16.61 -12.51
CA LYS A 217 -19.61 16.58 -13.98
C LYS A 217 -18.52 15.70 -14.57
N CYS A 218 -18.73 15.23 -15.80
CA CYS A 218 -17.73 14.39 -16.48
C CYS A 218 -17.31 14.97 -17.83
N VAL A 219 -16.05 14.73 -18.19
CA VAL A 219 -15.50 14.90 -19.52
C VAL A 219 -15.20 13.50 -20.06
N ARG A 220 -15.86 13.14 -21.15
CA ARG A 220 -15.69 11.83 -21.78
C ARG A 220 -14.32 11.71 -22.42
N ASN A 221 -13.74 10.50 -22.43
CA ASN A 221 -12.46 10.17 -23.05
C ASN A 221 -11.23 10.92 -22.49
N GLU A 222 -11.33 11.49 -21.29
CA GLU A 222 -10.23 12.20 -20.62
C GLU A 222 -9.82 11.54 -19.29
N GLY A 223 -10.22 10.27 -19.07
CA GLY A 223 -9.73 9.43 -17.98
C GLY A 223 -8.43 8.69 -18.32
N MET A 224 -8.12 7.63 -17.58
CA MET A 224 -6.95 6.77 -17.83
C MET A 224 -7.16 5.90 -19.09
N PRO A 225 -6.09 5.60 -19.85
CA PRO A 225 -6.15 4.60 -20.91
C PRO A 225 -6.48 3.21 -20.37
N ILE A 226 -7.15 2.41 -21.17
CA ILE A 226 -7.46 1.02 -20.84
C ILE A 226 -6.26 0.14 -21.22
N TYR A 227 -5.81 -0.68 -20.27
CA TYR A 227 -4.72 -1.62 -20.49
C TYR A 227 -5.04 -2.57 -21.65
N LYS A 228 -4.09 -2.78 -22.58
CA LYS A 228 -4.24 -3.51 -23.87
C LYS A 228 -5.14 -2.86 -24.93
N SER A 229 -5.93 -1.85 -24.56
CA SER A 229 -6.75 -1.05 -25.49
C SER A 229 -6.45 0.44 -25.31
N PRO A 230 -5.21 0.90 -25.60
CA PRO A 230 -4.75 2.24 -25.23
C PRO A 230 -5.44 3.39 -25.99
N LEU A 231 -6.17 3.09 -27.06
CA LEU A 231 -6.98 4.05 -27.81
C LEU A 231 -8.26 4.43 -27.04
N GLU A 232 -8.73 3.54 -26.16
CA GLU A 232 -9.88 3.77 -25.31
C GLU A 232 -9.42 4.35 -23.97
N LYS A 233 -10.13 5.39 -23.52
CA LYS A 233 -9.88 6.06 -22.26
C LYS A 233 -11.16 6.09 -21.42
N GLY A 234 -11.01 6.07 -20.11
CA GLY A 234 -12.12 6.30 -19.19
C GLY A 234 -12.57 7.77 -19.21
N ILE A 235 -13.26 8.17 -18.15
CA ILE A 235 -13.78 9.53 -18.01
C ILE A 235 -13.01 10.34 -16.96
N LEU A 236 -12.99 11.66 -17.14
CA LEU A 236 -12.55 12.60 -16.11
C LEU A 236 -13.79 13.11 -15.37
N ILE A 237 -13.88 12.82 -14.08
CA ILE A 237 -14.91 13.28 -13.17
C ILE A 237 -14.37 14.50 -12.42
N ILE A 238 -15.08 15.62 -12.53
CA ILE A 238 -14.75 16.88 -11.87
C ILE A 238 -15.76 17.09 -10.74
N GLN A 239 -15.26 17.12 -9.51
CA GLN A 239 -16.01 17.52 -8.34
C GLN A 239 -15.82 19.02 -8.10
N PHE A 240 -16.91 19.77 -8.07
CA PHE A 240 -16.87 21.22 -7.88
C PHE A 240 -16.93 21.60 -6.41
N LEU A 241 -15.98 22.42 -5.97
CA LEU A 241 -15.95 23.04 -4.66
C LEU A 241 -16.20 24.53 -4.83
N VAL A 242 -17.43 24.95 -4.51
CA VAL A 242 -17.80 26.36 -4.54
C VAL A 242 -17.22 27.07 -3.32
N ILE A 243 -16.40 28.08 -3.57
CA ILE A 243 -15.84 28.98 -2.56
C ILE A 243 -16.83 30.14 -2.40
N PHE A 244 -17.35 30.28 -1.19
CA PHE A 244 -18.17 31.43 -0.82
C PHE A 244 -17.26 32.62 -0.44
N PRO A 245 -17.70 33.85 -0.70
CA PRO A 245 -17.01 35.04 -0.21
C PRO A 245 -16.86 35.06 1.31
N GLU A 246 -15.87 35.80 1.80
CA GLU A 246 -15.61 35.97 3.24
C GLU A 246 -16.71 36.76 3.96
N LYS A 247 -16.72 36.72 5.30
CA LYS A 247 -17.66 37.52 6.10
C LYS A 247 -17.49 39.01 5.80
N HIS A 248 -18.60 39.74 5.69
CA HIS A 248 -18.62 41.18 5.41
C HIS A 248 -17.94 41.61 4.09
N TRP A 249 -17.81 40.70 3.12
CA TRP A 249 -17.23 41.02 1.80
C TRP A 249 -18.03 42.07 1.02
N LEU A 250 -19.34 42.21 1.29
CA LEU A 250 -20.23 43.14 0.62
C LEU A 250 -20.81 44.15 1.63
N PRO A 251 -20.72 45.46 1.35
CA PRO A 251 -21.38 46.50 2.13
C PRO A 251 -22.90 46.31 2.25
N GLN A 252 -23.46 46.73 3.40
CA GLN A 252 -24.87 46.46 3.75
C GLN A 252 -25.88 47.14 2.81
N ASP A 253 -25.53 48.29 2.24
CA ASP A 253 -26.30 49.03 1.23
C ASP A 253 -26.51 48.23 -0.07
N LYS A 254 -25.56 47.33 -0.40
CA LYS A 254 -25.63 46.50 -1.62
C LYS A 254 -26.31 45.15 -1.41
N LEU A 255 -26.57 44.73 -0.16
CA LEU A 255 -27.24 43.45 0.13
C LEU A 255 -28.65 43.39 -0.47
N SER A 256 -29.39 44.51 -0.45
CA SER A 256 -30.72 44.59 -1.05
C SER A 256 -30.71 44.33 -2.56
N GLN A 257 -29.66 44.76 -3.26
CA GLN A 257 -29.49 44.52 -4.70
C GLN A 257 -29.17 43.05 -4.98
N LEU A 258 -28.34 42.43 -4.14
CA LEU A 258 -28.03 41.00 -4.24
C LEU A 258 -29.28 40.15 -3.98
N GLU A 259 -30.08 40.50 -2.97
CA GLU A 259 -31.32 39.80 -2.64
C GLU A 259 -32.34 39.86 -3.78
N ALA A 260 -32.44 40.99 -4.49
CA ALA A 260 -33.33 41.13 -5.64
C ALA A 260 -32.97 40.22 -6.82
N LEU A 261 -31.72 39.75 -6.91
CA LEU A 261 -31.23 38.85 -7.97
C LEU A 261 -31.33 37.36 -7.60
N LEU A 262 -31.58 37.04 -6.33
CA LEU A 262 -31.63 35.68 -5.80
C LEU A 262 -33.08 35.22 -5.56
N PRO A 263 -33.32 33.90 -5.38
CA PRO A 263 -34.63 33.39 -5.02
C PRO A 263 -35.17 34.07 -3.75
N PRO A 264 -36.49 34.38 -3.69
CA PRO A 264 -37.07 35.11 -2.57
C PRO A 264 -36.95 34.32 -1.27
N ARG A 265 -36.72 35.02 -0.16
CA ARG A 265 -36.70 34.40 1.18
C ARG A 265 -38.04 33.76 1.49
N GLN A 266 -37.99 32.56 2.05
CA GLN A 266 -39.18 31.93 2.59
C GLN A 266 -39.64 32.72 3.82
N LYS A 267 -40.87 33.24 3.79
CA LYS A 267 -41.46 33.97 4.91
C LYS A 267 -41.85 32.98 6.00
N VAL A 268 -41.19 33.07 7.15
CA VAL A 268 -41.55 32.32 8.35
C VAL A 268 -42.54 33.15 9.17
N ARG A 269 -43.68 32.56 9.53
CA ARG A 269 -44.62 33.19 10.48
C ARG A 269 -44.15 32.83 11.88
N ILE A 270 -43.78 33.83 12.67
CA ILE A 270 -43.37 33.66 14.06
C ILE A 270 -44.61 33.86 14.91
N THR A 271 -44.96 32.87 15.74
CA THR A 271 -46.06 32.93 16.70
C THR A 271 -45.52 33.08 18.13
N GLU A 272 -46.36 33.49 19.07
CA GLU A 272 -45.94 33.81 20.45
C GLU A 272 -45.44 32.58 21.24
N ASP A 273 -45.80 31.37 20.80
CA ASP A 273 -45.33 30.09 21.32
C ASP A 273 -43.94 29.67 20.82
N MET A 274 -43.28 30.48 19.97
CA MET A 274 -41.96 30.19 19.42
C MET A 274 -40.84 30.95 20.14
N ASP A 275 -39.88 30.21 20.70
CA ASP A 275 -38.67 30.78 21.29
C ASP A 275 -37.72 31.30 20.19
N GLN A 276 -37.28 32.56 20.33
CA GLN A 276 -36.29 33.16 19.43
C GLN A 276 -34.88 32.88 19.95
N VAL A 277 -34.08 32.21 19.13
CA VAL A 277 -32.69 31.88 19.45
C VAL A 277 -31.74 32.45 18.40
N GLU A 278 -30.62 32.99 18.87
CA GLU A 278 -29.55 33.46 18.00
C GLU A 278 -28.50 32.36 17.78
N LEU A 279 -28.10 32.17 16.52
CA LEU A 279 -27.03 31.25 16.16
C LEU A 279 -25.69 31.79 16.67
N LYS A 280 -24.98 30.99 17.45
CA LYS A 280 -23.59 31.22 17.84
C LYS A 280 -22.67 30.28 17.08
N GLU A 281 -21.41 30.69 16.92
CA GLU A 281 -20.41 29.79 16.34
C GLU A 281 -20.25 28.54 17.20
N PHE A 282 -20.27 27.38 16.55
CA PHE A 282 -20.07 26.13 17.23
C PHE A 282 -18.59 25.92 17.51
N ASN A 283 -18.22 25.89 18.80
CA ASN A 283 -16.89 25.55 19.26
C ASN A 283 -16.89 24.13 19.88
N PRO A 284 -16.33 23.11 19.21
CA PRO A 284 -16.33 21.73 19.70
C PRO A 284 -15.71 21.56 21.09
N ASN A 285 -14.80 22.45 21.51
CA ASN A 285 -14.10 22.35 22.78
C ASN A 285 -14.91 22.89 23.99
N GLU A 286 -15.95 23.69 23.77
CA GLU A 286 -16.76 24.24 24.87
C GLU A 286 -17.76 23.24 25.46
N GLN A 287 -18.13 22.19 24.72
CA GLN A 287 -19.06 21.16 25.18
C GLN A 287 -18.46 20.19 26.20
N ASN A 288 -17.14 19.92 26.12
CA ASN A 288 -16.48 18.96 27.00
C ASN A 288 -16.46 19.41 28.48
N TRP A 289 -16.64 20.71 28.74
CA TRP A 289 -16.69 21.27 30.09
C TRP A 289 -18.04 21.15 30.79
N ARG A 290 -19.14 20.95 30.05
CA ARG A 290 -20.48 20.79 30.67
C ARG A 290 -20.69 19.39 31.23
N GLN A 291 -20.17 18.37 30.56
CA GLN A 291 -20.27 16.97 31.02
C GLN A 291 -19.54 16.71 32.35
N HIS A 292 -18.54 17.52 32.69
CA HIS A 292 -17.78 17.33 33.93
C HIS A 292 -18.36 18.05 35.15
N ARG A 293 -19.32 18.95 34.97
CA ARG A 293 -19.89 19.76 36.06
C ARG A 293 -21.16 19.15 36.64
N GLU A 294 -21.94 18.41 35.84
CA GLU A 294 -23.15 17.71 36.30
C GLU A 294 -22.85 16.45 37.15
N ALA A 295 -21.60 15.97 37.16
CA ALA A 295 -21.21 14.79 37.94
C ALA A 295 -20.96 15.06 39.45
N TYR A 296 -21.14 16.30 39.92
CA TYR A 296 -20.83 16.68 41.31
C TYR A 296 -21.98 17.39 42.05
N GLU A 297 -23.20 17.42 41.49
CA GLU A 297 -24.37 18.08 42.13
C GLU A 297 -25.45 17.11 42.65
N GLU A 298 -25.21 15.79 42.66
CA GLU A 298 -26.22 14.78 43.03
C GLU A 298 -26.01 14.07 44.39
N ASP A 299 -25.13 14.59 45.27
CA ASP A 299 -24.83 13.99 46.59
C ASP A 299 -25.15 14.93 47.78
N ASP A 300 -26.40 15.43 47.89
CA ASP A 300 -26.90 16.01 49.15
C ASP A 300 -28.27 15.43 49.51
N ASP A 301 -28.27 14.17 49.99
CA ASP A 301 -29.39 13.61 50.75
C ASP A 301 -28.88 12.76 51.92
N GLY A 302 -29.39 13.06 53.11
CA GLY A 302 -28.76 12.80 54.41
C GLY A 302 -28.67 11.32 54.87
N PRO A 303 -27.87 11.04 55.93
CA PRO A 303 -27.57 9.68 56.36
C PRO A 303 -28.71 9.04 57.16
N ARG A 304 -29.21 7.89 56.68
CA ARG A 304 -30.07 6.97 57.45
C ARG A 304 -29.25 6.05 58.37
N ALA A 305 -29.78 5.87 59.57
CA ALA A 305 -29.18 5.22 60.73
C ALA A 305 -28.69 3.78 60.51
N GLY A 306 -27.53 3.47 61.09
CA GLY A 306 -26.93 2.14 61.13
C GLY A 306 -27.58 1.22 62.17
N VAL A 307 -27.72 -0.06 61.81
CA VAL A 307 -28.18 -1.13 62.70
C VAL A 307 -26.98 -1.93 63.17
N GLN A 308 -26.86 -2.07 64.49
CA GLN A 308 -25.79 -2.75 65.21
C GLN A 308 -26.29 -4.13 65.65
N CYS A 309 -25.58 -5.21 65.31
CA CYS A 309 -25.82 -6.54 65.91
C CYS A 309 -24.56 -7.00 66.65
N GLN A 310 -24.72 -7.25 67.95
CA GLN A 310 -23.75 -7.95 68.80
C GLN A 310 -23.97 -9.47 68.74
N THR A 311 -22.85 -10.15 69.00
CA THR A 311 -22.58 -11.59 69.10
C THR A 311 -23.46 -12.40 70.05
N ALA A 312 -23.63 -13.68 69.71
CA ALA A 312 -23.27 -14.81 70.57
C ALA A 312 -22.68 -15.93 69.69
#